data_AF-A0A7J7GFH7-F1
#
_entry.id   AF-A0A7J7GFH7-F1
#
_cell.length_a   1.000
_cell.length_b   1.000
_cell.length_c   1.000
_cell.angle_alpha   90.00
_cell.angle_beta   90.00
_cell.angle_gamma   90.00
#
_symmetry.space_group_name_H-M   'P 1'
#
loop_
_entity.id
_entity.type
_entity.pdbx_description
1 polymer ?
#
loop_
_entity_poly.entity_id
_entity_poly.type
_entity_poly.pdbx_seq_one_letter_code
_entity_poly.pdbx_strand_id
1 'polypeptide(L)'
;MSLHLQYLDLFFVVLMTTHYVEKLLVNKAANLSSIPSQAAYIWEAVKTNNLREVYRLIVTSSENIINTTYDEVFDVNLYHHVDEEDPQIGFHAVQKKQNDPVVCQKIKDSAKPENCLQGCSLLHLACHRGNPVMLELLLQFGADMNRCDYHGRTPLHHCIAKRNNQLAKFLLKRGARPSIKDGGGLSVLERVMEMGAITDEELFLLLAECKCYHTVPL
;
A
#
# COMPACT_ATOMS: atom_id res chain seq x y z
N MET A 1 -14.01 -52.07 -17.99
CA MET A 1 -14.13 -50.64 -17.63
C MET A 1 -13.06 -50.15 -16.62
N SER A 2 -11.93 -50.85 -16.42
CA SER A 2 -10.94 -50.43 -15.39
C SER A 2 -9.68 -49.75 -15.93
N LEU A 3 -9.40 -49.82 -17.25
CA LEU A 3 -8.20 -49.22 -17.85
C LEU A 3 -8.37 -47.74 -18.23
N HIS A 4 -9.60 -47.23 -18.36
CA HIS A 4 -9.83 -45.87 -18.82
C HIS A 4 -9.67 -44.82 -17.70
N LEU A 5 -9.96 -45.18 -16.44
CA LEU A 5 -9.75 -44.29 -15.28
C LEU A 5 -8.26 -44.13 -14.93
N GLN A 6 -7.45 -45.18 -15.07
CA GLN A 6 -6.01 -45.10 -14.78
C GLN A 6 -5.22 -44.21 -15.76
N TYR A 7 -5.70 -44.08 -17.00
CA TYR A 7 -5.12 -43.16 -17.98
C TYR A 7 -5.46 -41.68 -17.71
N LEU A 8 -6.64 -41.40 -17.13
CA LEU A 8 -7.05 -40.04 -16.79
C LEU A 8 -6.26 -39.48 -15.60
N ASP A 9 -5.97 -40.30 -14.58
CA ASP A 9 -5.14 -39.88 -13.45
C ASP A 9 -3.70 -39.63 -13.84
N LEU A 10 -3.11 -40.48 -14.70
CA LEU A 10 -1.74 -40.27 -15.18
C LEU A 10 -1.65 -39.04 -16.10
N PHE A 11 -2.67 -38.78 -16.92
CA PHE A 11 -2.71 -37.58 -17.77
C PHE A 11 -2.85 -36.28 -16.95
N PHE A 12 -3.65 -36.30 -15.88
CA PHE A 12 -3.82 -35.14 -15.00
C PHE A 12 -2.57 -34.85 -14.17
N VAL A 13 -1.90 -35.89 -13.65
CA VAL A 13 -0.62 -35.75 -12.94
C VAL A 13 0.48 -35.26 -13.89
N VAL A 14 0.55 -35.79 -15.12
CA VAL A 14 1.52 -35.33 -16.13
C VAL A 14 1.26 -33.87 -16.51
N LEU A 15 0.00 -33.44 -16.71
CA LEU A 15 -0.34 -32.03 -16.99
C LEU A 15 0.00 -31.07 -15.83
N MET A 16 -0.22 -31.50 -14.60
CA MET A 16 0.18 -30.72 -13.41
C MET A 16 1.70 -30.63 -13.31
N THR A 17 2.42 -31.71 -13.61
CA THR A 17 3.88 -31.68 -13.65
C THR A 17 4.43 -30.90 -14.83
N THR A 18 3.81 -30.89 -16.01
CA THR A 18 4.28 -30.07 -17.14
C THR A 18 4.04 -28.58 -16.89
N HIS A 19 2.88 -28.19 -16.35
CA HIS A 19 2.66 -26.80 -15.94
C HIS A 19 3.56 -26.37 -14.77
N TYR A 20 3.90 -27.29 -13.86
CA TYR A 20 4.85 -27.02 -12.76
C TYR A 20 6.31 -26.97 -13.25
N VAL A 21 6.70 -27.84 -14.16
CA VAL A 21 8.06 -27.92 -14.72
C VAL A 21 8.31 -26.79 -15.72
N GLU A 22 7.32 -26.33 -16.49
CA GLU A 22 7.42 -25.08 -17.26
C GLU A 22 7.67 -23.87 -16.33
N LYS A 23 7.00 -23.81 -15.17
CA LYS A 23 7.28 -22.80 -14.13
C LYS A 23 8.66 -22.94 -13.51
N LEU A 24 9.21 -24.15 -13.42
CA LEU A 24 10.52 -24.42 -12.82
C LEU A 24 11.69 -24.16 -13.80
N LEU A 25 11.47 -24.30 -15.11
CA LEU A 25 12.52 -24.16 -16.13
C LEU A 25 12.78 -22.72 -16.58
N VAL A 26 11.88 -21.77 -16.28
CA VAL A 26 12.17 -20.33 -16.48
C VAL A 26 13.22 -19.82 -15.48
N ASN A 27 13.55 -20.60 -14.44
CA ASN A 27 14.57 -20.26 -13.44
C ASN A 27 16.02 -20.53 -13.90
N LYS A 28 16.27 -20.85 -15.17
CA LYS A 28 17.62 -21.15 -15.65
C LYS A 28 17.94 -20.52 -17.01
N ALA A 29 17.89 -19.19 -17.06
CA ALA A 29 18.68 -18.41 -18.01
C ALA A 29 19.32 -17.23 -17.26
N ALA A 30 20.56 -17.42 -16.84
CA ALA A 30 21.39 -16.37 -16.29
C ALA A 30 21.57 -15.25 -17.31
N ASN A 31 20.97 -14.08 -17.02
CA ASN A 31 21.36 -12.72 -17.42
C ASN A 31 20.15 -11.82 -17.19
N LEU A 32 20.00 -11.14 -16.05
CA LEU A 32 19.13 -9.95 -15.89
C LEU A 32 19.29 -9.35 -14.48
N SER A 33 20.27 -8.47 -14.31
CA SER A 33 20.36 -7.58 -13.14
C SER A 33 19.32 -6.44 -13.19
N SER A 34 18.11 -6.68 -13.72
CA SER A 34 17.14 -5.62 -14.03
C SER A 34 15.69 -6.11 -14.22
N ILE A 35 15.26 -7.20 -13.58
CA ILE A 35 13.80 -7.48 -13.46
C ILE A 35 13.32 -6.84 -12.15
N PRO A 36 12.41 -5.85 -12.18
CA PRO A 36 11.77 -5.34 -10.97
C PRO A 36 11.15 -6.48 -10.17
N SER A 37 11.28 -6.45 -8.84
CA SER A 37 10.59 -7.42 -7.99
C SER A 37 9.08 -7.36 -8.26
N GLN A 38 8.35 -8.46 -8.06
CA GLN A 38 6.88 -8.45 -8.18
C GLN A 38 6.24 -7.39 -7.27
N ALA A 39 6.90 -7.09 -6.15
CA ALA A 39 6.58 -5.97 -5.29
C ALA A 39 6.65 -4.61 -6.03
N ALA A 40 7.71 -4.32 -6.78
CA ALA A 40 7.80 -3.07 -7.57
C ALA A 40 6.66 -2.93 -8.59
N TYR A 41 6.25 -4.04 -9.22
CA TYR A 41 5.14 -4.04 -10.17
C TYR A 41 3.79 -3.76 -9.52
N ILE A 42 3.50 -4.30 -8.32
CA ILE A 42 2.23 -4.00 -7.66
C ILE A 42 2.18 -2.54 -7.20
N TRP A 43 3.32 -1.98 -6.77
CA TRP A 43 3.42 -0.56 -6.44
C TRP A 43 3.11 0.34 -7.64
N GLU A 44 3.66 0.04 -8.82
CA GLU A 44 3.35 0.78 -10.05
C GLU A 44 1.89 0.57 -10.50
N ALA A 45 1.36 -0.65 -10.36
CA ALA A 45 -0.04 -0.95 -10.70
C ALA A 45 -1.02 -0.19 -9.78
N VAL A 46 -0.75 -0.09 -8.48
CA VAL A 46 -1.55 0.74 -7.55
C VAL A 46 -1.40 2.23 -7.89
N LYS A 47 -0.17 2.69 -8.20
CA LYS A 47 0.12 4.08 -8.59
C LYS A 47 -0.68 4.50 -9.83
N THR A 48 -0.75 3.64 -10.84
CA THR A 48 -1.46 3.86 -12.12
C THR A 48 -2.94 3.47 -12.06
N ASN A 49 -3.43 3.07 -10.89
CA ASN A 49 -4.81 2.62 -10.67
C ASN A 49 -5.25 1.42 -11.53
N ASN A 50 -4.33 0.53 -11.87
CA ASN A 50 -4.57 -0.66 -12.68
C ASN A 50 -5.05 -1.84 -11.80
N LEU A 51 -6.34 -1.83 -11.47
CA LEU A 51 -6.99 -2.89 -10.66
C LEU A 51 -6.75 -4.30 -11.19
N ARG A 52 -6.80 -4.47 -12.51
CA ARG A 52 -6.65 -5.78 -13.15
C ARG A 52 -5.26 -6.35 -12.91
N GLU A 53 -4.24 -5.51 -13.04
CA GLU A 53 -2.86 -5.92 -12.83
C GLU A 53 -2.56 -6.16 -11.35
N VAL A 54 -3.10 -5.34 -10.45
CA VAL A 54 -3.01 -5.58 -9.00
C VAL A 54 -3.59 -6.95 -8.65
N TYR A 55 -4.81 -7.26 -9.09
CA TYR A 55 -5.43 -8.57 -8.86
C TYR A 55 -4.58 -9.72 -9.45
N ARG A 56 -4.12 -9.55 -10.71
CA ARG A 56 -3.28 -10.56 -11.38
C ARG A 56 -2.02 -10.84 -10.58
N LEU A 57 -1.31 -9.80 -10.12
CA LEU A 57 -0.09 -9.94 -9.33
C LEU A 57 -0.38 -10.67 -8.01
N ILE A 58 -1.38 -10.23 -7.25
CA ILE A 58 -1.72 -10.84 -5.95
C ILE A 58 -1.99 -12.34 -6.08
N VAL A 59 -2.75 -12.76 -7.09
CA VAL A 59 -3.13 -14.17 -7.28
C VAL A 59 -1.98 -15.01 -7.85
N THR A 60 -1.02 -14.40 -8.56
CA THR A 60 0.10 -15.13 -9.19
C THR A 60 1.38 -15.13 -8.36
N SER A 61 1.51 -14.22 -7.39
CA SER A 61 2.65 -14.13 -6.49
C SER A 61 2.63 -15.22 -5.41
N SER A 62 3.80 -15.81 -5.13
CA SER A 62 4.01 -16.73 -4.00
C SER A 62 4.43 -16.02 -2.71
N GLU A 63 4.65 -14.71 -2.76
CA GLU A 63 5.17 -13.89 -1.67
C GLU A 63 4.13 -12.87 -1.19
N ASN A 64 4.29 -12.39 0.05
CA ASN A 64 3.43 -11.34 0.62
C ASN A 64 3.79 -9.96 0.06
N ILE A 65 3.36 -9.68 -1.17
CA ILE A 65 3.60 -8.40 -1.85
C ILE A 65 2.69 -7.26 -1.36
N ILE A 66 1.58 -7.60 -0.68
CA ILE A 66 0.54 -6.66 -0.22
C ILE A 66 1.05 -5.74 0.89
N ASN A 67 1.76 -6.31 1.87
CA ASN A 67 2.19 -5.57 3.06
C ASN A 67 3.61 -5.02 2.94
N THR A 68 4.15 -4.97 1.70
CA THR A 68 5.45 -4.36 1.44
C THR A 68 5.39 -2.86 1.73
N THR A 69 6.50 -2.31 2.22
CA THR A 69 6.69 -0.87 2.36
C THR A 69 7.45 -0.30 1.17
N TYR A 70 7.33 1.01 0.93
CA TYR A 70 7.98 1.66 -0.20
C TYR A 70 9.51 1.44 -0.18
N ASP A 71 10.14 1.61 0.99
CA ASP A 71 11.60 1.47 1.15
C ASP A 71 12.09 0.01 1.00
N GLU A 72 11.23 -0.99 1.27
CA GLU A 72 11.56 -2.41 1.02
C GLU A 72 11.66 -2.71 -0.49
N VAL A 73 10.96 -1.94 -1.31
CA VAL A 73 10.78 -2.21 -2.75
C VAL A 73 11.67 -1.30 -3.60
N PHE A 74 11.80 -0.04 -3.21
CA PHE A 74 12.60 0.97 -3.89
C PHE A 74 13.75 1.35 -2.97
N ASP A 75 14.89 0.68 -3.14
CA ASP A 75 16.12 0.91 -2.37
C ASP A 75 16.43 2.42 -2.29
N VAL A 76 16.72 2.91 -1.07
CA VAL A 76 16.49 4.30 -0.61
C VAL A 76 17.49 5.33 -1.18
N ASN A 77 17.92 5.20 -2.43
CA ASN A 77 18.84 6.13 -3.08
C ASN A 77 18.20 7.10 -4.09
N LEU A 78 16.87 7.15 -4.20
CA LEU A 78 16.19 8.04 -5.15
C LEU A 78 14.87 8.57 -4.56
N TYR A 79 14.88 9.77 -4.00
CA TYR A 79 13.66 10.58 -3.90
C TYR A 79 13.68 11.61 -5.03
N HIS A 80 12.77 11.42 -6.00
CA HIS A 80 12.38 12.45 -6.96
C HIS A 80 11.11 13.14 -6.45
N HIS A 81 11.13 14.47 -6.53
CA HIS A 81 9.98 15.33 -6.38
C HIS A 81 8.85 14.89 -7.32
N VAL A 82 7.64 14.68 -6.80
CA VAL A 82 6.45 14.63 -7.64
C VAL A 82 5.99 16.06 -7.84
N ASP A 83 6.64 16.75 -8.77
CA ASP A 83 6.07 17.90 -9.47
C ASP A 83 6.60 17.87 -10.90
N GLU A 84 5.64 17.98 -11.84
CA GLU A 84 5.75 18.06 -13.30
C GLU A 84 5.66 16.78 -14.13
N GLU A 85 4.69 16.82 -15.04
CA GLU A 85 4.37 15.87 -16.08
C GLU A 85 5.54 15.81 -17.09
N ASP A 86 6.46 14.87 -16.91
CA ASP A 86 7.45 14.58 -17.96
C ASP A 86 7.41 13.09 -18.36
N PRO A 87 6.84 12.73 -19.53
CA PRO A 87 6.68 11.33 -19.95
C PRO A 87 7.96 10.61 -20.34
N GLN A 88 9.16 11.17 -20.09
CA GLN A 88 10.44 10.57 -20.48
C GLN A 88 11.52 10.75 -19.40
N ILE A 89 11.49 9.93 -18.35
CA ILE A 89 12.70 9.69 -17.55
C ILE A 89 13.03 8.21 -17.61
N GLY A 90 13.80 7.87 -18.65
CA GLY A 90 14.50 6.61 -18.76
C GLY A 90 15.63 6.51 -17.73
N PHE A 91 15.93 5.27 -17.36
CA PHE A 91 16.97 4.85 -16.43
C PHE A 91 18.38 5.33 -16.84
N HIS A 92 18.78 6.59 -16.58
CA HIS A 92 20.20 6.96 -16.65
C HIS A 92 20.58 8.12 -15.70
N ALA A 93 21.67 7.87 -14.97
CA ALA A 93 22.53 8.78 -14.19
C ALA A 93 22.38 8.73 -12.66
N VAL A 94 23.09 7.77 -12.05
CA VAL A 94 23.46 7.79 -10.63
C VAL A 94 24.53 8.87 -10.43
N GLN A 95 24.17 9.99 -9.84
CA GLN A 95 25.12 10.82 -9.10
C GLN A 95 25.01 10.45 -7.62
N LYS A 96 26.03 9.74 -7.09
CA LYS A 96 26.23 9.57 -5.65
C LYS A 96 26.50 10.95 -5.04
N LYS A 97 25.47 11.65 -4.58
CA LYS A 97 25.65 12.73 -3.61
C LYS A 97 25.54 12.12 -2.21
N GLN A 98 26.52 12.47 -1.39
CA GLN A 98 26.73 11.92 -0.06
C GLN A 98 25.49 12.06 0.82
N ASN A 99 25.14 10.94 1.45
CA ASN A 99 24.05 10.78 2.41
C ASN A 99 24.27 11.67 3.65
N ASP A 100 23.29 12.51 3.97
CA ASP A 100 23.14 13.10 5.29
C ASP A 100 21.94 12.45 5.99
N PRO A 101 22.12 11.65 7.06
CA PRO A 101 21.06 10.95 7.78
C PRO A 101 20.11 11.88 8.58
N VAL A 102 19.95 13.13 8.14
CA VAL A 102 19.12 14.19 8.73
C VAL A 102 17.94 14.60 7.83
N VAL A 103 17.81 14.08 6.60
CA VAL A 103 16.67 14.38 5.69
C VAL A 103 15.53 13.36 5.82
N CYS A 104 15.01 13.26 7.02
CA CYS A 104 13.57 13.09 7.26
C CYS A 104 13.31 13.75 8.61
N GLN A 105 13.22 15.08 8.61
CA GLN A 105 13.18 15.85 9.85
C GLN A 105 11.95 15.47 10.66
N LYS A 106 12.22 14.86 11.82
CA LYS A 106 11.41 15.02 13.02
C LYS A 106 10.91 16.45 13.11
N ILE A 107 9.58 16.58 13.19
CA ILE A 107 8.82 17.58 13.96
C ILE A 107 9.56 18.92 14.11
N LYS A 108 9.34 19.82 13.17
CA LYS A 108 9.01 21.24 13.38
C LYS A 108 8.83 21.90 12.03
N ASP A 109 7.65 22.48 11.83
CA ASP A 109 7.40 23.58 10.90
C ASP A 109 7.77 23.33 9.42
N SER A 110 6.99 22.52 8.72
CA SER A 110 6.76 22.76 7.29
C SER A 110 5.37 22.29 6.89
N ALA A 111 4.60 23.21 6.30
CA ALA A 111 3.16 23.10 6.11
C ALA A 111 2.70 22.09 5.05
N LYS A 112 3.57 21.18 4.56
CA LYS A 112 3.24 20.24 3.46
C LYS A 112 4.03 18.92 3.53
N PRO A 113 3.65 17.96 4.39
CA PRO A 113 4.27 16.63 4.48
C PRO A 113 3.76 15.63 3.41
N GLU A 114 3.33 16.13 2.25
CA GLU A 114 2.53 15.39 1.26
C GLU A 114 3.34 14.54 0.27
N ASN A 115 4.68 14.60 0.35
CA ASN A 115 5.57 13.99 -0.66
C ASN A 115 6.52 12.90 -0.11
N CYS A 116 6.47 12.56 1.17
CA CYS A 116 7.27 11.48 1.73
C CYS A 116 6.54 10.13 1.61
N LEU A 117 7.18 9.15 0.97
CA LEU A 117 6.70 7.76 0.87
C LEU A 117 7.44 6.79 1.83
N GLN A 118 8.36 7.29 2.68
CA GLN A 118 9.06 6.45 3.65
C GLN A 118 8.08 5.72 4.58
N GLY A 119 8.23 4.41 4.68
CA GLY A 119 7.40 3.53 5.49
C GLY A 119 5.96 3.39 4.99
N CYS A 120 5.57 4.06 3.90
CA CYS A 120 4.24 3.91 3.33
C CYS A 120 4.02 2.47 2.85
N SER A 121 2.79 2.01 2.99
CA SER A 121 2.29 0.76 2.41
C SER A 121 1.45 1.04 1.16
N LEU A 122 1.06 -0.01 0.43
CA LEU A 122 0.13 0.10 -0.71
C LEU A 122 -1.18 0.79 -0.32
N LEU A 123 -1.69 0.62 0.91
CA LEU A 123 -2.90 1.30 1.36
C LEU A 123 -2.71 2.81 1.49
N HIS A 124 -1.55 3.29 1.95
CA HIS A 124 -1.25 4.72 1.98
C HIS A 124 -1.29 5.30 0.55
N LEU A 125 -0.67 4.60 -0.41
CA LEU A 125 -0.69 5.00 -1.81
C LEU A 125 -2.11 4.98 -2.39
N ALA A 126 -2.91 3.96 -2.09
CA ALA A 126 -4.31 3.88 -2.53
C ALA A 126 -5.18 5.01 -1.93
N CYS A 127 -4.93 5.39 -0.67
CA CYS A 127 -5.58 6.54 -0.02
C CYS A 127 -5.22 7.85 -0.73
N HIS A 128 -3.96 8.00 -1.13
CA HIS A 128 -3.50 9.15 -1.90
C HIS A 128 -4.14 9.22 -3.29
N ARG A 129 -4.31 8.08 -3.97
CA ARG A 129 -4.95 7.98 -5.28
C ARG A 129 -6.47 8.13 -5.24
N GLY A 130 -7.10 7.86 -4.09
CA GLY A 130 -8.52 8.12 -3.88
C GLY A 130 -9.46 7.10 -4.51
N ASN A 131 -8.98 5.91 -4.93
CA ASN A 131 -9.85 4.88 -5.50
C ASN A 131 -10.36 3.91 -4.41
N PRO A 132 -11.67 3.92 -4.06
CA PRO A 132 -12.23 3.02 -3.05
C PRO A 132 -12.22 1.55 -3.48
N VAL A 133 -12.29 1.24 -4.78
CA VAL A 133 -12.26 -0.14 -5.29
C VAL A 133 -10.85 -0.72 -5.13
N MET A 134 -9.81 0.07 -5.38
CA MET A 134 -8.42 -0.35 -5.17
C MET A 134 -8.16 -0.61 -3.69
N LEU A 135 -8.63 0.31 -2.85
CA LEU A 135 -8.50 0.19 -1.41
C LEU A 135 -9.23 -1.06 -0.88
N GLU A 136 -10.44 -1.31 -1.35
CA GLU A 136 -11.20 -2.52 -1.02
C GLU A 136 -10.46 -3.79 -1.43
N LEU A 137 -9.94 -3.83 -2.66
CA LEU A 137 -9.19 -4.96 -3.16
C LEU A 137 -7.99 -5.27 -2.25
N LEU A 138 -7.18 -4.26 -1.92
CA LEU A 138 -6.03 -4.45 -1.03
C LEU A 138 -6.43 -4.96 0.36
N LEU A 139 -7.52 -4.43 0.93
CA LEU A 139 -8.04 -4.87 2.24
C LEU A 139 -8.53 -6.32 2.22
N GLN A 140 -9.23 -6.74 1.15
CA GLN A 140 -9.70 -8.13 1.00
C GLN A 140 -8.55 -9.13 0.99
N PHE A 141 -7.38 -8.72 0.48
CA PHE A 141 -6.17 -9.54 0.44
C PHE A 141 -5.24 -9.30 1.64
N GLY A 142 -5.75 -8.75 2.74
CA GLY A 142 -5.05 -8.70 4.02
C GLY A 142 -4.03 -7.57 4.16
N ALA A 143 -4.22 -6.46 3.45
CA ALA A 143 -3.44 -5.27 3.70
C ALA A 143 -3.69 -4.72 5.12
N ASP A 144 -2.63 -4.40 5.85
CA ASP A 144 -2.72 -3.84 7.20
C ASP A 144 -3.24 -2.40 7.16
N MET A 145 -4.52 -2.26 7.51
CA MET A 145 -5.25 -1.00 7.56
C MET A 145 -4.69 0.01 8.56
N ASN A 146 -3.98 -0.47 9.60
CA ASN A 146 -3.48 0.35 10.69
C ASN A 146 -1.96 0.50 10.66
N ARG A 147 -1.29 0.04 9.59
CA ARG A 147 0.15 0.23 9.39
C ARG A 147 0.49 1.71 9.45
N CYS A 148 1.54 2.07 10.18
CA CYS A 148 2.03 3.44 10.22
C CYS A 148 3.19 3.64 9.24
N ASP A 149 3.22 4.79 8.57
CA ASP A 149 4.41 5.29 7.90
C ASP A 149 5.47 5.79 8.91
N TYR A 150 6.63 6.26 8.45
CA TYR A 150 7.70 6.73 9.34
C TYR A 150 7.35 8.01 10.11
N HIS A 151 6.29 8.70 9.71
CA HIS A 151 5.71 9.82 10.44
C HIS A 151 4.60 9.38 11.39
N GLY A 152 4.43 8.07 11.64
CA GLY A 152 3.39 7.53 12.52
C GLY A 152 1.97 7.63 11.93
N ARG A 153 1.81 8.11 10.69
CA ARG A 153 0.49 8.30 10.08
C ARG A 153 -0.02 6.98 9.55
N THR A 154 -1.30 6.70 9.77
CA THR A 154 -2.00 5.55 9.19
C THR A 154 -2.61 5.90 7.82
N PRO A 155 -3.08 4.93 7.00
CA PRO A 155 -3.82 5.22 5.78
C PRO A 155 -5.02 6.16 6.00
N LEU A 156 -5.70 6.05 7.15
CA LEU A 156 -6.79 6.95 7.51
C LEU A 156 -6.32 8.41 7.68
N HIS A 157 -5.13 8.66 8.24
CA HIS A 157 -4.56 10.01 8.29
C HIS A 157 -4.30 10.57 6.89
N HIS A 158 -3.88 9.72 5.93
CA HIS A 158 -3.67 10.13 4.54
C HIS A 158 -4.98 10.51 3.83
N CYS A 159 -6.09 9.79 4.06
CA CYS A 159 -7.41 10.20 3.55
C CYS A 159 -7.81 11.59 4.05
N ILE A 160 -7.57 11.85 5.33
CA ILE A 160 -7.85 13.13 5.98
C ILE A 160 -6.98 14.25 5.39
N ALA A 161 -5.67 14.03 5.23
CA ALA A 161 -4.77 15.00 4.60
C ALA A 161 -5.18 15.34 3.15
N LYS A 162 -5.73 14.36 2.42
CA LYS A 162 -6.29 14.56 1.07
C LYS A 162 -7.72 15.11 1.06
N ARG A 163 -8.31 15.42 2.22
CA ARG A 163 -9.70 15.87 2.39
C ARG A 163 -10.72 14.93 1.73
N ASN A 164 -10.40 13.63 1.66
CA ASN A 164 -11.26 12.61 1.08
C ASN A 164 -12.12 11.96 2.17
N ASN A 165 -13.20 12.65 2.56
CA ASN A 165 -14.11 12.21 3.60
C ASN A 165 -14.79 10.89 3.25
N GLN A 166 -15.12 10.65 1.97
CA GLN A 166 -15.75 9.40 1.55
C GLN A 166 -14.86 8.19 1.81
N LEU A 167 -13.57 8.29 1.48
CA LEU A 167 -12.61 7.21 1.70
C LEU A 167 -12.25 7.04 3.18
N ALA A 168 -12.20 8.14 3.93
CA ALA A 168 -12.03 8.09 5.39
C ALA A 168 -13.20 7.34 6.06
N LYS A 169 -14.45 7.67 5.70
CA LYS A 169 -15.65 6.97 6.17
C LYS A 169 -15.64 5.49 5.77
N PHE A 170 -15.17 5.18 4.56
CA PHE A 170 -15.02 3.81 4.10
C PHE A 170 -14.07 3.01 5.01
N LEU A 171 -12.88 3.55 5.29
CA LEU A 171 -11.91 2.92 6.19
C LEU A 171 -12.45 2.73 7.61
N LEU A 172 -13.14 3.74 8.15
CA LEU A 172 -13.77 3.67 9.47
C LEU A 172 -14.82 2.56 9.55
N LYS A 173 -15.70 2.45 8.53
CA LYS A 173 -16.67 1.36 8.42
C LYS A 173 -16.04 -0.03 8.29
N ARG A 174 -14.78 -0.08 7.82
CA ARG A 174 -13.98 -1.31 7.74
C ARG A 174 -13.18 -1.63 9.00
N GLY A 175 -13.26 -0.79 10.03
CA GLY A 175 -12.60 -1.02 11.33
C GLY A 175 -11.23 -0.35 11.46
N ALA A 176 -10.93 0.69 10.67
CA ALA A 176 -9.73 1.50 10.88
C ALA A 176 -9.75 2.10 12.28
N ARG A 177 -8.60 2.17 12.95
CA ARG A 177 -8.48 2.68 14.31
C ARG A 177 -8.16 4.19 14.29
N PRO A 178 -9.14 5.09 14.50
CA PRO A 178 -8.88 6.53 14.52
C PRO A 178 -8.10 7.00 15.75
N SER A 179 -7.99 6.14 16.77
CA SER A 179 -7.28 6.42 18.03
C SER A 179 -5.75 6.40 17.90
N ILE A 180 -5.21 5.84 16.81
CA ILE A 180 -3.76 5.81 16.58
C ILE A 180 -3.28 7.24 16.37
N LYS A 181 -2.21 7.60 17.08
CA LYS A 181 -1.61 8.92 17.02
C LYS A 181 -0.49 8.93 16.01
N ASP A 182 -0.44 9.98 15.19
CA ASP A 182 0.69 10.23 14.30
C ASP A 182 1.94 10.71 15.07
N GLY A 183 3.02 10.97 14.35
CA GLY A 183 4.29 11.42 14.90
C GLY A 183 4.23 12.80 15.58
N GLY A 184 3.19 13.60 15.33
CA GLY A 184 2.88 14.81 16.08
C GLY A 184 2.12 14.56 17.38
N GLY A 185 1.77 13.30 17.67
CA GLY A 185 0.99 12.92 18.84
C GLY A 185 -0.51 13.17 18.71
N LEU A 186 -0.99 13.48 17.48
CA LEU A 186 -2.39 13.75 17.19
C LEU A 186 -3.06 12.50 16.62
N SER A 187 -4.23 12.17 17.16
CA SER A 187 -5.18 11.22 16.56
C SER A 187 -5.81 11.79 15.28
N VAL A 188 -6.51 10.95 14.54
CA VAL A 188 -7.19 11.38 13.31
C VAL A 188 -8.17 12.51 13.59
N LEU A 189 -9.01 12.40 14.64
CA LEU A 189 -9.97 13.45 14.98
C LEU A 189 -9.28 14.79 15.30
N GLU A 190 -8.20 14.75 16.09
CA GLU A 190 -7.43 15.95 16.44
C GLU A 190 -6.78 16.57 15.20
N ARG A 191 -6.26 15.76 14.27
CA ARG A 191 -5.70 16.23 13.02
C ARG A 191 -6.75 16.88 12.12
N VAL A 192 -7.95 16.32 12.04
CA VAL A 192 -9.02 16.95 11.24
C VAL A 192 -9.41 18.31 11.84
N MET A 193 -9.53 18.40 13.17
CA MET A 193 -9.83 19.66 13.87
C MET A 193 -8.75 20.72 13.65
N GLU A 194 -7.46 20.33 13.68
CA GLU A 194 -6.33 21.24 13.40
C GLU A 194 -6.40 21.83 11.98
N MET A 195 -6.85 21.06 10.99
CA MET A 195 -6.97 21.51 9.60
C MET A 195 -8.22 22.35 9.29
N GLY A 196 -9.10 22.58 10.28
CA GLY A 196 -10.33 23.37 10.19
C GLY A 196 -11.60 22.62 10.63
N ALA A 197 -12.75 23.30 10.57
CA ALA A 197 -14.03 22.72 11.00
C ALA A 197 -14.43 21.52 10.11
N ILE A 198 -14.76 20.39 10.74
CA ILE A 198 -15.32 19.22 10.07
C ILE A 198 -16.71 19.59 9.55
N THR A 199 -16.88 19.60 8.23
CA THR A 199 -18.18 19.85 7.59
C THR A 199 -19.02 18.60 7.42
N ASP A 200 -18.40 17.41 7.48
CA ASP A 200 -19.06 16.12 7.32
C ASP A 200 -19.41 15.54 8.70
N GLU A 201 -20.67 15.71 9.10
CA GLU A 201 -21.19 15.25 10.40
C GLU A 201 -21.04 13.74 10.58
N GLU A 202 -21.28 12.94 9.54
CA GLU A 202 -21.12 11.48 9.59
C GLU A 202 -19.65 11.11 9.87
N LEU A 203 -18.70 11.78 9.22
CA LEU A 203 -17.28 11.57 9.50
C LEU A 203 -16.92 11.97 10.94
N PHE A 204 -17.46 13.09 11.44
CA PHE A 204 -17.26 13.51 12.82
C PHE A 204 -17.73 12.44 13.81
N LEU A 205 -18.95 11.92 13.63
CA LEU A 205 -19.52 10.89 14.49
C LEU A 205 -18.68 9.61 14.46
N LEU A 206 -18.31 9.11 13.28
CA LEU A 206 -17.48 7.90 13.15
C LEU A 206 -16.10 8.04 13.82
N LEU A 207 -15.51 9.23 13.79
CA LEU A 207 -14.24 9.51 14.48
C LEU A 207 -14.41 9.65 16.00
N ALA A 208 -15.56 10.14 16.47
CA ALA A 208 -15.86 10.36 17.88
C ALA A 208 -16.32 9.09 18.61
N GLU A 209 -17.13 8.23 17.96
CA GLU A 209 -17.73 7.03 18.55
C GLU A 209 -16.70 6.02 19.07
N CYS A 210 -15.47 6.04 18.54
CA CYS A 210 -14.38 5.17 18.97
C CYS A 210 -13.88 5.39 20.42
N LYS A 211 -14.39 6.41 21.13
CA LYS A 211 -14.08 6.64 22.55
C LYS A 211 -15.05 5.97 23.53
N CYS A 212 -16.21 5.46 23.09
CA CYS A 212 -17.34 5.20 23.99
C CYS A 212 -17.55 3.74 24.45
N TYR A 213 -16.72 2.76 24.05
CA TYR A 213 -16.95 1.35 24.45
C TYR A 213 -16.28 0.92 25.77
N HIS A 214 -15.67 1.84 26.51
CA HIS A 214 -15.12 1.55 27.84
C HIS A 214 -15.90 2.30 28.91
N THR A 215 -17.11 1.83 29.25
CA THR A 215 -17.74 1.94 30.59
C THR A 215 -19.18 1.39 30.55
N VAL A 216 -19.34 0.07 30.50
CA VAL A 216 -20.46 -0.58 31.21
C VAL A 216 -20.00 -1.96 31.71
N PRO A 217 -19.55 -2.10 32.97
CA PRO A 217 -19.64 -3.37 33.67
C PRO A 217 -21.09 -3.58 34.12
N LEU A 218 -21.61 -4.78 33.87
CA LEU A 218 -22.86 -5.33 34.39
C LEU A 218 -22.92 -5.27 35.93
#